data_AF-W3VSB8-F1
#
_entry.id   AF-W3VSB8-F1
#
_cell.length_a   1.000
_cell.length_b   1.000
_cell.length_c   1.000
_cell.angle_alpha   90.00
_cell.angle_beta   90.00
_cell.angle_gamma   90.00
#
_symmetry.space_group_name_H-M   'P 1'
#
loop_
_entity.id
_entity.type
_entity.pdbx_description
1 polymer ?
#
loop_
_entity_poly.entity_id
_entity_poly.type
_entity_poly.pdbx_seq_one_letter_code
_entity_poly.pdbx_strand_id
1 'polypeptide(L)'
;MDHPSTNVQASTAPKSGFHQAASFVERALSFRTNAQRSSAPTSGPNEASSSAAPTKPTIRSALSASDLKRIDSFPAVPDEQIQRLLPGEDLQDAREWVRAALQEMHLNFDLDPKLLGEHSDANRGNALLALLLSRIVVTAPDSAGGADGREPGHLSGAVVDQEGRAAKGEASSEAFKSKSAGVAPPREYETHDLLKAIDKKDVETILAIRNANFDLLLDLSQGGSKTKTSAAAAQAGGSTNTPLGYAISLGKGWESVSIVLVGALSKFVNQLPDDEDEYENASGSGAIGAQVTKVKKPKKLQLDPRTMARLRKVRVNLKLAIDHSIFQDQTSLLASYLQVLVMSEGSPFLHSAIEDVAHCLAARYSAAALADGGADPVARARSQVMQFVTDSLRHKTDKVAAVKDYVANAQSDLLLMSLWSLVKLRGSQMEAAQKSVGSENELVDLGNPLPMYFFARDDRVASHFVARVTSLQHVTGDAAPTSLVKVAIRVAEALTQGARRKSSHERLQIIDAALSPTKPRTK
;
A
#
# COMPACT_ATOMS: atom_id res chain seq x y z
N MET A 1 27.30 -35.92 -66.40
CA MET A 1 26.06 -35.13 -66.47
C MET A 1 25.07 -35.89 -65.62
N ASP A 2 24.97 -35.54 -64.35
CA ASP A 2 24.02 -36.16 -63.43
C ASP A 2 23.54 -35.08 -62.46
N HIS A 3 22.23 -34.94 -62.39
CA HIS A 3 21.53 -33.97 -61.54
C HIS A 3 21.75 -34.27 -60.05
N PRO A 4 21.70 -33.21 -59.21
CA PRO A 4 20.96 -33.33 -57.97
C PRO A 4 19.92 -32.22 -57.80
N SER A 5 18.78 -32.65 -57.26
CA SER A 5 17.58 -31.89 -56.96
C SER A 5 17.82 -30.71 -56.01
N THR A 6 17.22 -29.57 -56.34
CA THR A 6 17.09 -28.40 -55.47
C THR A 6 16.11 -28.67 -54.33
N ASN A 7 16.60 -28.68 -53.09
CA ASN A 7 15.77 -28.65 -51.88
C ASN A 7 15.98 -27.29 -51.19
N VAL A 8 14.97 -26.43 -51.27
CA VAL A 8 14.94 -25.13 -50.57
C VAL A 8 14.41 -25.38 -49.16
N GLN A 9 15.31 -25.45 -48.17
CA GLN A 9 14.94 -25.37 -46.75
C GLN A 9 14.83 -23.91 -46.33
N ALA A 10 13.60 -23.49 -46.03
CA ALA A 10 13.30 -22.23 -45.38
C ALA A 10 13.86 -22.21 -43.95
N SER A 11 14.62 -21.16 -43.64
CA SER A 11 15.14 -20.84 -42.31
C SER A 11 14.00 -20.46 -41.36
N THR A 12 13.77 -21.25 -40.30
CA THR A 12 12.90 -20.87 -39.19
C THR A 12 13.68 -20.08 -38.13
N ALA A 13 13.23 -18.86 -37.84
CA ALA A 13 13.71 -18.00 -36.76
C ALA A 13 13.49 -18.64 -35.36
N PRO A 14 14.30 -18.29 -34.34
CA PRO A 14 14.13 -18.80 -32.99
C PRO A 14 12.84 -18.25 -32.36
N LYS A 15 11.99 -19.18 -31.89
CA LYS A 15 10.67 -18.88 -31.33
C LYS A 15 10.80 -18.24 -29.93
N SER A 16 10.11 -17.12 -29.75
CA SER A 16 10.01 -16.32 -28.52
C SER A 16 9.45 -17.12 -27.33
N GLY A 17 9.92 -16.80 -26.11
CA GLY A 17 9.58 -17.44 -24.83
C GLY A 17 8.10 -17.38 -24.42
N PHE A 18 7.25 -16.70 -25.18
CA PHE A 18 5.81 -16.67 -24.93
C PHE A 18 5.13 -18.02 -25.24
N HIS A 19 5.66 -18.79 -26.20
CA HIS A 19 5.11 -20.10 -26.55
C HIS A 19 5.42 -21.20 -25.53
N GLN A 20 6.55 -21.10 -24.80
CA GLN A 20 6.87 -22.07 -23.75
C GLN A 20 5.94 -21.93 -22.54
N ALA A 21 5.59 -20.70 -22.15
CA ALA A 21 4.65 -20.44 -21.06
C ALA A 21 3.23 -20.94 -21.39
N ALA A 22 2.75 -20.73 -22.62
CA ALA A 22 1.46 -21.25 -23.07
C ALA A 22 1.42 -22.79 -23.08
N SER A 23 2.49 -23.45 -23.54
CA SER A 23 2.58 -24.92 -23.56
C SER A 23 2.64 -25.56 -22.17
N PHE A 24 3.14 -24.83 -21.16
CA PHE A 24 3.20 -25.32 -19.78
C PHE A 24 1.83 -25.25 -19.10
N VAL A 25 1.06 -24.20 -19.38
CA VAL A 25 -0.32 -24.06 -18.91
C VAL A 25 -1.23 -25.11 -19.56
N GLU A 26 -1.06 -25.38 -20.86
CA GLU A 26 -1.82 -26.43 -21.57
C GLU A 26 -1.49 -27.84 -21.05
N ARG A 27 -0.20 -28.12 -20.77
CA ARG A 27 0.25 -29.40 -20.21
C ARG A 27 -0.21 -29.59 -18.75
N ALA A 28 -0.28 -28.51 -17.96
CA ALA A 28 -0.82 -28.55 -16.60
C ALA A 28 -2.34 -28.80 -16.57
N LEU A 29 -3.07 -28.32 -17.59
CA LEU A 29 -4.52 -28.53 -17.72
C LEU A 29 -4.87 -29.93 -18.28
N SER A 30 -4.00 -30.54 -19.09
CA SER A 30 -4.22 -31.90 -19.62
C SER A 30 -4.04 -33.02 -18.60
N PHE A 31 -3.36 -32.78 -17.47
CA PHE A 31 -3.22 -33.78 -16.41
C PHE A 31 -4.47 -33.96 -15.52
N ARG A 32 -5.49 -33.10 -15.66
CA ARG A 32 -6.75 -33.24 -14.89
C ARG A 32 -7.87 -33.99 -15.60
N THR A 33 -7.77 -34.24 -16.90
CA THR A 33 -8.87 -34.81 -17.69
C THR A 33 -8.81 -36.32 -17.90
N ASN A 34 -7.73 -37.01 -17.48
CA ASN A 34 -7.54 -38.43 -17.78
C ASN A 34 -7.71 -39.40 -16.59
N ALA A 35 -8.22 -38.94 -15.44
CA ALA A 35 -8.45 -39.80 -14.26
C ALA A 35 -9.86 -40.43 -14.21
N GLN A 36 -10.61 -40.40 -15.31
CA GLN A 36 -12.00 -40.86 -15.34
C GLN A 36 -12.25 -41.85 -16.48
N ARG A 37 -11.53 -42.98 -16.47
CA ARG A 37 -11.92 -44.21 -17.20
C ARG A 37 -11.05 -45.40 -16.75
N SER A 38 -11.53 -46.15 -15.76
CA SER A 38 -11.44 -47.63 -15.67
C SER A 38 -11.58 -48.10 -14.22
N SER A 39 -12.68 -48.79 -13.89
CA SER A 39 -12.69 -50.11 -13.21
C SER A 39 -14.04 -50.38 -12.52
N ALA A 40 -14.69 -51.46 -12.96
CA ALA A 40 -15.80 -52.14 -12.30
C ALA A 40 -15.30 -52.92 -11.05
N PRO A 41 -16.19 -53.54 -10.23
CA PRO A 41 -16.02 -53.63 -8.78
C PRO A 41 -15.30 -54.90 -8.31
N THR A 42 -14.55 -54.77 -7.21
CA THR A 42 -14.18 -55.91 -6.34
C THR A 42 -14.35 -55.51 -4.88
N SER A 43 -15.16 -56.31 -4.19
CA SER A 43 -15.53 -56.23 -2.77
C SER A 43 -14.38 -56.55 -1.81
N GLY A 44 -14.25 -55.76 -0.74
CA GLY A 44 -13.46 -56.06 0.46
C GLY A 44 -13.83 -55.09 1.60
N PRO A 45 -14.00 -55.56 2.86
CA PRO A 45 -14.66 -54.77 3.90
C PRO A 45 -13.70 -53.98 4.80
N ASN A 46 -14.21 -52.81 5.22
CA ASN A 46 -13.91 -52.06 6.46
C ASN A 46 -12.46 -51.76 6.84
N GLU A 47 -12.09 -50.48 6.68
CA GLU A 47 -11.47 -49.71 7.76
C GLU A 47 -12.00 -48.28 7.72
N ALA A 48 -12.67 -47.86 8.80
CA ALA A 48 -13.24 -46.54 8.96
C ALA A 48 -12.13 -45.54 9.30
N SER A 49 -11.84 -44.64 8.37
CA SER A 49 -11.13 -43.38 8.66
C SER A 49 -12.00 -42.24 8.16
N SER A 50 -12.56 -41.47 9.09
CA SER A 50 -13.41 -40.32 8.80
C SER A 50 -12.57 -39.17 8.25
N SER A 51 -12.29 -39.18 6.94
CA SER A 51 -11.86 -37.97 6.24
C SER A 51 -13.10 -37.19 5.81
N ALA A 52 -13.40 -36.08 6.51
CA ALA A 52 -14.39 -35.12 6.04
C ALA A 52 -13.97 -34.61 4.64
N ALA A 53 -14.83 -34.82 3.64
CA ALA A 53 -14.58 -34.35 2.28
C ALA A 53 -14.48 -32.81 2.27
N PRO A 54 -13.58 -32.22 1.45
CA PRO A 54 -13.47 -30.76 1.35
C PRO A 54 -14.78 -30.17 0.83
N THR A 55 -15.32 -29.20 1.56
CA THR A 55 -16.53 -28.45 1.21
C THR A 55 -16.27 -27.65 -0.07
N LYS A 56 -16.95 -28.00 -1.17
CA LYS A 56 -16.79 -27.28 -2.44
C LYS A 56 -17.57 -25.95 -2.37
N PRO A 57 -16.92 -24.79 -2.55
CA PRO A 57 -17.64 -23.53 -2.67
C PRO A 57 -18.51 -23.56 -3.92
N THR A 58 -19.80 -23.27 -3.76
CA THR A 58 -20.78 -23.24 -4.86
C THR A 58 -21.37 -21.84 -4.96
N ILE A 59 -21.47 -21.27 -6.17
CA ILE A 59 -22.08 -19.96 -6.37
C ILE A 59 -23.60 -20.13 -6.41
N ARG A 60 -24.35 -19.47 -5.50
CA ARG A 60 -25.83 -19.56 -5.40
C ARG A 60 -26.55 -19.20 -6.69
N SER A 61 -26.04 -18.21 -7.41
CA SER A 61 -26.56 -17.77 -8.70
C SER A 61 -25.46 -17.09 -9.51
N ALA A 62 -25.35 -17.45 -10.79
CA ALA A 62 -24.45 -16.77 -11.71
C ALA A 62 -24.84 -15.28 -11.82
N LEU A 63 -23.85 -14.42 -12.05
CA LEU A 63 -24.11 -13.01 -12.35
C LEU A 63 -24.93 -12.90 -13.64
N SER A 64 -25.97 -12.07 -13.60
CA SER A 64 -26.91 -11.85 -14.69
C SER A 64 -26.74 -10.46 -15.32
N ALA A 65 -27.22 -10.26 -16.54
CA ALA A 65 -27.22 -8.94 -17.19
C ALA A 65 -27.97 -7.86 -16.39
N SER A 66 -28.92 -8.26 -15.53
CA SER A 66 -29.61 -7.38 -14.58
C SER A 66 -28.72 -6.93 -13.43
N ASP A 67 -27.74 -7.73 -13.01
CA ASP A 67 -26.83 -7.39 -11.92
C ASP A 67 -25.86 -6.28 -12.34
N LEU A 68 -25.49 -6.23 -13.61
CA LEU A 68 -24.67 -5.16 -14.20
C LEU A 68 -25.38 -3.80 -14.24
N LYS A 69 -26.72 -3.78 -14.26
CA LYS A 69 -27.53 -2.55 -14.36
C LYS A 69 -27.99 -1.99 -13.02
N ARG A 70 -27.78 -2.70 -11.91
CA ARG A 70 -28.31 -2.37 -10.57
C ARG A 70 -27.24 -1.94 -9.55
N ILE A 71 -25.99 -1.75 -9.96
CA ILE A 71 -24.90 -1.40 -9.05
C ILE A 71 -24.89 0.12 -8.82
N ASP A 72 -25.90 0.60 -8.10
CA ASP A 72 -25.98 2.01 -7.67
C ASP A 72 -25.27 2.25 -6.33
N SER A 73 -25.00 1.17 -5.57
CA SER A 73 -24.28 1.15 -4.30
C SER A 73 -23.34 -0.06 -4.23
N PHE A 74 -22.26 0.08 -3.44
CA PHE A 74 -21.30 -1.01 -3.29
C PHE A 74 -21.94 -2.20 -2.53
N PRO A 75 -21.81 -3.44 -3.03
CA PRO A 75 -22.42 -4.60 -2.40
C PRO A 75 -21.83 -4.91 -1.02
N ALA A 76 -22.70 -5.06 -0.02
CA ALA A 76 -22.30 -5.48 1.31
C ALA A 76 -21.94 -6.97 1.35
N VAL A 77 -20.73 -7.28 1.83
CA VAL A 77 -20.31 -8.65 2.15
C VAL A 77 -20.27 -8.78 3.67
N PRO A 78 -21.21 -9.50 4.30
CA PRO A 78 -21.27 -9.59 5.76
C PRO A 78 -20.07 -10.38 6.32
N ASP A 79 -19.65 -10.05 7.53
CA ASP A 79 -18.48 -10.67 8.17
C ASP A 79 -18.62 -12.19 8.34
N GLU A 80 -19.84 -12.67 8.59
CA GLU A 80 -20.13 -14.11 8.64
C GLU A 80 -19.80 -14.82 7.32
N GLN A 81 -19.98 -14.13 6.20
CA GLN A 81 -19.68 -14.66 4.87
C GLN A 81 -18.17 -14.81 4.68
N ILE A 82 -17.39 -13.83 5.11
CA ILE A 82 -15.92 -13.87 5.09
C ILE A 82 -15.41 -15.01 5.99
N GLN A 83 -16.04 -15.21 7.15
CA GLN A 83 -15.71 -16.30 8.08
C GLN A 83 -16.06 -17.69 7.52
N ARG A 84 -17.17 -17.82 6.79
CA ARG A 84 -17.53 -19.07 6.10
C ARG A 84 -16.60 -19.38 4.93
N LEU A 85 -16.13 -18.37 4.21
CA LEU A 85 -15.19 -18.53 3.09
C LEU A 85 -13.77 -18.88 3.53
N LEU A 86 -13.35 -18.39 4.70
CA LEU A 86 -12.04 -18.62 5.29
C LEU A 86 -12.20 -19.21 6.70
N PRO A 87 -12.55 -20.52 6.83
CA PRO A 87 -12.75 -21.16 8.13
C PRO A 87 -11.41 -21.46 8.82
N GLY A 88 -11.40 -21.41 10.16
CA GLY A 88 -10.23 -21.76 11.00
C GLY A 88 -9.51 -20.56 11.61
N GLU A 89 -8.91 -20.74 12.79
CA GLU A 89 -8.19 -19.66 13.50
C GLU A 89 -6.91 -19.24 12.75
N ASP A 90 -6.25 -20.17 12.07
CA ASP A 90 -5.01 -19.94 11.30
C ASP A 90 -5.18 -18.96 10.13
N LEU A 91 -6.41 -18.66 9.71
CA LEU A 91 -6.75 -17.73 8.62
C LEU A 91 -7.25 -16.36 9.10
N GLN A 92 -7.05 -16.02 10.38
CA GLN A 92 -7.49 -14.74 10.92
C GLN A 92 -6.89 -13.55 10.18
N ASP A 93 -5.58 -13.55 9.95
CA ASP A 93 -4.89 -12.50 9.21
C ASP A 93 -5.45 -12.35 7.77
N ALA A 94 -5.76 -13.47 7.11
CA ALA A 94 -6.34 -13.46 5.77
C ALA A 94 -7.74 -12.83 5.76
N ARG A 95 -8.58 -13.08 6.79
CA ARG A 95 -9.88 -12.43 6.94
C ARG A 95 -9.74 -10.92 7.13
N GLU A 96 -8.74 -10.48 7.90
CA GLU A 96 -8.46 -9.06 8.09
C GLU A 96 -8.03 -8.38 6.77
N TRP A 97 -7.17 -9.02 5.98
CA TRP A 97 -6.76 -8.50 4.67
C TRP A 97 -7.93 -8.38 3.70
N VAL A 98 -8.79 -9.40 3.63
CA VAL A 98 -9.99 -9.38 2.78
C VAL A 98 -10.95 -8.27 3.21
N ARG A 99 -11.15 -8.09 4.52
CA ARG A 99 -12.00 -7.01 5.04
C ARG A 99 -11.43 -5.62 4.72
N ALA A 100 -10.11 -5.45 4.85
CA ALA A 100 -9.44 -4.22 4.47
C ALA A 100 -9.59 -3.91 2.98
N ALA A 101 -9.39 -4.92 2.12
CA ALA A 101 -9.56 -4.79 0.67
C ALA A 101 -11.00 -4.43 0.28
N LEU A 102 -12.00 -5.10 0.84
CA LEU A 102 -13.42 -4.80 0.56
C LEU A 102 -13.82 -3.38 0.99
N GLN A 103 -13.29 -2.91 2.13
CA GLN A 103 -13.51 -1.55 2.60
C GLN A 103 -12.82 -0.51 1.70
N GLU A 104 -11.62 -0.79 1.18
CA GLU A 104 -10.95 0.08 0.20
C GLU A 104 -11.72 0.12 -1.13
N MET A 105 -12.18 -1.04 -1.61
CA MET A 105 -13.03 -1.13 -2.81
C MET A 105 -14.32 -0.33 -2.66
N HIS A 106 -15.00 -0.44 -1.51
CA HIS A 106 -16.20 0.33 -1.19
C HIS A 106 -15.91 1.84 -1.20
N LEU A 107 -14.85 2.26 -0.51
CA LEU A 107 -14.49 3.67 -0.43
C LEU A 107 -14.12 4.24 -1.82
N ASN A 108 -13.36 3.49 -2.62
CA ASN A 108 -13.05 3.86 -4.00
C ASN A 108 -14.32 3.98 -4.86
N PHE A 109 -15.31 3.11 -4.63
CA PHE A 109 -16.59 3.12 -5.33
C PHE A 109 -17.44 4.36 -4.96
N ASP A 110 -17.52 4.69 -3.67
CA ASP A 110 -18.29 5.84 -3.17
C ASP A 110 -17.71 7.18 -3.63
N LEU A 111 -16.38 7.25 -3.72
CA LEU A 111 -15.65 8.45 -4.14
C LEU A 111 -15.43 8.54 -5.66
N ASP A 112 -15.83 7.53 -6.42
CA ASP A 112 -15.66 7.47 -7.87
C ASP A 112 -16.50 8.53 -8.61
N PRO A 113 -15.91 9.32 -9.53
CA PRO A 113 -16.68 10.17 -10.41
C PRO A 113 -17.65 9.38 -11.31
N LYS A 114 -18.96 9.55 -11.06
CA LYS A 114 -20.03 9.12 -11.96
C LYS A 114 -20.01 9.95 -13.25
N LEU A 115 -19.17 9.59 -14.22
CA LEU A 115 -19.22 10.17 -15.56
C LEU A 115 -20.51 9.68 -16.24
N LEU A 116 -21.37 10.61 -16.69
CA LEU A 116 -22.66 10.29 -17.31
C LEU A 116 -23.58 9.40 -16.46
N GLY A 117 -23.45 9.47 -15.12
CA GLY A 117 -24.23 8.67 -14.18
C GLY A 117 -23.63 7.29 -13.86
N GLU A 118 -22.39 7.05 -14.27
CA GLU A 118 -21.81 5.73 -14.41
C GLU A 118 -20.40 5.68 -13.78
N HIS A 119 -20.13 4.70 -12.90
CA HIS A 119 -18.82 4.54 -12.21
C HIS A 119 -17.70 4.13 -13.19
N SER A 120 -16.43 4.28 -12.83
CA SER A 120 -15.29 3.77 -13.61
C SER A 120 -15.32 2.25 -13.76
N ASP A 121 -14.75 1.73 -14.86
CA ASP A 121 -14.74 0.29 -15.16
C ASP A 121 -14.06 -0.53 -14.04
N ALA A 122 -13.00 0.02 -13.45
CA ALA A 122 -12.29 -0.60 -12.33
C ALA A 122 -13.21 -0.76 -11.10
N ASN A 123 -13.96 0.27 -10.75
CA ASN A 123 -14.87 0.22 -9.60
C ASN A 123 -16.14 -0.59 -9.87
N ARG A 124 -16.63 -0.63 -11.12
CA ARG A 124 -17.65 -1.61 -11.54
C ARG A 124 -17.14 -3.03 -11.34
N GLY A 125 -15.90 -3.30 -11.73
CA GLY A 125 -15.22 -4.56 -11.50
C GLY A 125 -15.12 -4.91 -10.01
N ASN A 126 -14.69 -3.97 -9.17
CA ASN A 126 -14.59 -4.14 -7.72
C ASN A 126 -15.96 -4.43 -7.09
N ALA A 127 -17.01 -3.72 -7.49
CA ALA A 127 -18.36 -3.98 -7.02
C ALA A 127 -18.86 -5.36 -7.47
N LEU A 128 -18.57 -5.78 -8.70
CA LEU A 128 -18.90 -7.14 -9.18
C LEU A 128 -18.14 -8.22 -8.40
N LEU A 129 -16.88 -7.99 -8.03
CA LEU A 129 -16.11 -8.90 -7.17
C LEU A 129 -16.75 -9.03 -5.78
N ALA A 130 -17.18 -7.92 -5.17
CA ALA A 130 -17.89 -7.95 -3.91
C ALA A 130 -19.26 -8.68 -4.02
N LEU A 131 -19.99 -8.45 -5.12
CA LEU A 131 -21.23 -9.16 -5.44
C LEU A 131 -21.02 -10.67 -5.63
N LEU A 132 -19.90 -11.06 -6.25
CA LEU A 132 -19.55 -12.46 -6.41
C LEU A 132 -19.25 -13.09 -5.05
N LEU A 133 -18.46 -12.43 -4.21
CA LEU A 133 -18.12 -12.90 -2.87
C LEU A 133 -19.36 -13.06 -1.97
N SER A 134 -20.36 -12.18 -2.09
CA SER A 134 -21.62 -12.30 -1.35
C SER A 134 -22.51 -13.46 -1.84
N ARG A 135 -22.28 -13.99 -3.05
CA ARG A 135 -23.05 -15.09 -3.65
C ARG A 135 -22.41 -16.46 -3.51
N ILE A 136 -21.14 -16.55 -3.13
CA ILE A 136 -20.50 -17.84 -2.86
C ILE A 136 -21.16 -18.46 -1.62
N VAL A 137 -21.43 -19.76 -1.65
CA VAL A 137 -21.88 -20.52 -0.48
C VAL A 137 -20.90 -21.63 -0.22
N VAL A 138 -20.49 -21.72 1.03
CA VAL A 138 -19.78 -22.88 1.55
C VAL A 138 -20.81 -23.69 2.33
N THR A 139 -21.33 -24.75 1.72
CA THR A 139 -22.19 -25.72 2.41
C THR A 139 -21.35 -26.45 3.45
N ALA A 140 -21.68 -26.30 4.73
CA ALA A 140 -21.20 -27.18 5.79
C ALA A 140 -21.91 -28.55 5.66
N PRO A 141 -21.27 -29.66 6.05
CA PRO A 141 -21.96 -30.94 6.14
C PRO A 141 -22.92 -30.91 7.34
N ASP A 142 -24.20 -30.65 7.09
CA ASP A 142 -25.24 -30.73 8.12
C ASP A 142 -25.56 -32.20 8.46
N SER A 143 -25.45 -32.53 9.74
CA SER A 143 -26.05 -33.72 10.36
C SER A 143 -27.58 -33.62 10.23
N ALA A 144 -28.16 -34.52 9.45
CA ALA A 144 -29.61 -34.66 9.31
C ALA A 144 -30.18 -35.68 10.31
N GLY A 145 -31.28 -35.30 10.99
CA GLY A 145 -32.23 -36.19 11.67
C GLY A 145 -32.57 -35.73 13.10
N GLY A 146 -33.79 -35.38 13.48
CA GLY A 146 -35.07 -35.51 12.80
C GLY A 146 -36.19 -34.70 13.48
N ALA A 147 -37.35 -34.69 12.83
CA ALA A 147 -38.60 -34.10 13.29
C ALA A 147 -39.27 -34.99 14.34
N ASP A 148 -39.92 -34.40 15.36
CA ASP A 148 -41.38 -34.50 15.53
C ASP A 148 -41.88 -33.52 16.62
N GLY A 149 -43.16 -33.14 16.53
CA GLY A 149 -43.72 -31.89 17.08
C GLY A 149 -44.18 -31.85 18.54
N ARG A 150 -44.49 -30.62 18.98
CA ARG A 150 -45.56 -30.28 19.93
C ARG A 150 -45.70 -28.76 20.08
N GLU A 151 -46.85 -28.22 19.68
CA GLU A 151 -47.50 -27.09 20.37
C GLU A 151 -47.93 -27.53 21.80
N PRO A 152 -48.25 -26.64 22.79
CA PRO A 152 -48.91 -25.33 22.65
C PRO A 152 -48.53 -24.20 23.64
N GLY A 153 -49.10 -23.02 23.40
CA GLY A 153 -49.60 -22.11 24.45
C GLY A 153 -48.81 -20.81 24.65
N HIS A 154 -49.27 -19.64 24.23
CA HIS A 154 -50.37 -18.79 24.74
C HIS A 154 -49.88 -17.61 25.61
N LEU A 155 -50.26 -16.40 25.14
CA LEU A 155 -50.66 -15.18 25.88
C LEU A 155 -49.66 -14.03 26.06
N SER A 156 -50.05 -12.92 25.41
CA SER A 156 -50.31 -11.55 25.93
C SER A 156 -49.33 -10.88 26.89
N GLY A 157 -49.04 -9.58 26.78
CA GLY A 157 -49.76 -8.55 26.05
C GLY A 157 -49.07 -7.18 26.15
N ALA A 158 -49.56 -6.27 25.33
CA ALA A 158 -49.30 -4.84 25.39
C ALA A 158 -50.03 -4.21 26.59
N VAL A 159 -49.41 -3.22 27.25
CA VAL A 159 -50.13 -2.17 27.99
C VAL A 159 -49.39 -0.85 27.84
N VAL A 160 -50.21 0.18 27.66
CA VAL A 160 -49.95 1.61 27.46
C VAL A 160 -50.30 2.36 28.76
N ASP A 161 -49.52 3.40 29.06
CA ASP A 161 -49.77 4.65 29.83
C ASP A 161 -50.13 4.73 31.33
N GLN A 162 -49.66 5.88 31.86
CA GLN A 162 -50.16 6.73 32.97
C GLN A 162 -49.85 6.30 34.42
N GLU A 163 -49.49 7.15 35.40
CA GLU A 163 -49.51 8.62 35.56
C GLU A 163 -48.75 9.05 36.85
N GLY A 164 -48.15 10.25 36.84
CA GLY A 164 -48.13 11.24 37.94
C GLY A 164 -47.52 10.95 39.32
N ARG A 165 -46.44 11.68 39.69
CA ARG A 165 -46.48 12.59 40.87
C ARG A 165 -45.32 13.60 40.90
N ALA A 166 -45.69 14.85 41.15
CA ALA A 166 -44.82 15.99 41.40
C ALA A 166 -44.33 16.04 42.86
N ALA A 167 -43.11 16.58 43.08
CA ALA A 167 -42.73 17.27 44.30
C ALA A 167 -41.61 18.29 44.02
N LYS A 168 -41.89 19.56 44.35
CA LYS A 168 -40.96 20.70 44.39
C LYS A 168 -40.02 20.59 45.60
N GLY A 169 -38.84 21.18 45.49
CA GLY A 169 -37.97 21.53 46.61
C GLY A 169 -36.71 22.29 46.14
N GLU A 170 -36.78 23.62 46.18
CA GLU A 170 -35.64 24.55 46.04
C GLU A 170 -34.75 24.52 47.29
N ALA A 171 -33.43 24.66 47.14
CA ALA A 171 -32.62 25.59 47.93
C ALA A 171 -31.16 25.67 47.42
N SER A 172 -30.83 26.89 46.99
CA SER A 172 -29.55 27.60 46.95
C SER A 172 -28.28 27.00 47.60
N SER A 173 -27.16 27.12 46.89
CA SER A 173 -25.97 27.77 47.46
C SER A 173 -25.12 28.42 46.36
N GLU A 174 -25.03 29.75 46.43
CA GLU A 174 -24.08 30.57 45.69
C GLU A 174 -22.66 30.33 46.24
N ALA A 175 -21.69 30.12 45.35
CA ALA A 175 -20.27 30.27 45.69
C ALA A 175 -19.48 30.81 44.48
N PHE A 176 -19.17 32.10 44.59
CA PHE A 176 -18.00 32.82 44.07
C PHE A 176 -17.40 32.45 42.69
N LYS A 177 -17.66 33.35 41.73
CA LYS A 177 -16.93 33.51 40.47
C LYS A 177 -15.46 33.84 40.70
N SER A 178 -14.56 32.98 40.24
CA SER A 178 -13.21 33.37 39.83
C SER A 178 -13.16 33.39 38.30
N LYS A 179 -12.94 34.59 37.73
CA LYS A 179 -12.72 34.78 36.29
C LYS A 179 -11.36 34.18 35.92
N SER A 180 -11.34 32.93 35.47
CA SER A 180 -10.28 32.47 34.56
C SER A 180 -10.68 32.86 33.15
N ALA A 181 -9.73 33.38 32.38
CA ALA A 181 -9.90 33.63 30.95
C ALA A 181 -10.11 32.27 30.26
N GLY A 182 -11.37 31.87 30.12
CA GLY A 182 -11.75 30.65 29.44
C GLY A 182 -11.37 30.75 27.97
N VAL A 183 -10.52 29.83 27.53
CA VAL A 183 -10.38 29.49 26.11
C VAL A 183 -11.79 29.25 25.59
N ALA A 184 -12.21 30.03 24.59
CA ALA A 184 -13.51 29.87 23.98
C ALA A 184 -13.70 28.41 23.56
N PRO A 185 -14.91 27.82 23.74
CA PRO A 185 -15.17 26.46 23.30
C PRO A 185 -14.78 26.33 21.81
N PRO A 186 -14.17 25.21 21.41
CA PRO A 186 -13.73 25.03 20.04
C PRO A 186 -14.93 25.22 19.12
N ARG A 187 -14.84 26.20 18.22
CA ARG A 187 -15.87 26.44 17.21
C ARG A 187 -16.11 25.13 16.47
N GLU A 188 -17.34 24.64 16.50
CA GLU A 188 -17.74 23.48 15.71
C GLU A 188 -17.78 23.94 14.25
N TYR A 189 -16.77 23.52 13.50
CA TYR A 189 -16.71 23.78 12.07
C TYR A 189 -17.52 22.73 11.32
N GLU A 190 -18.19 23.16 10.26
CA GLU A 190 -18.93 22.27 9.35
C GLU A 190 -18.38 22.34 7.92
N THR A 191 -18.87 21.46 7.03
CA THR A 191 -18.46 21.45 5.60
C THR A 191 -18.67 22.80 4.92
N HIS A 192 -19.73 23.53 5.27
CA HIS A 192 -20.03 24.82 4.65
C HIS A 192 -18.99 25.90 5.02
N ASP A 193 -18.43 25.85 6.23
CA ASP A 193 -17.32 26.74 6.65
C ASP A 193 -16.06 26.43 5.84
N LEU A 194 -15.76 25.15 5.64
CA LEU A 194 -14.60 24.72 4.85
C LEU A 194 -14.70 25.14 3.39
N LEU A 195 -15.85 24.91 2.75
CA LEU A 195 -16.08 25.30 1.35
C LEU A 195 -15.96 26.82 1.17
N LYS A 196 -16.56 27.59 2.08
CA LYS A 196 -16.46 29.06 2.08
C LYS A 196 -15.02 29.53 2.29
N ALA A 197 -14.25 28.84 3.14
CA ALA A 197 -12.84 29.15 3.35
C ALA A 197 -12.01 28.84 2.08
N ILE A 198 -12.30 27.75 1.39
CA ILE A 198 -11.66 27.42 0.10
C ILE A 198 -11.99 28.47 -0.96
N ASP A 199 -13.26 28.84 -1.13
CA ASP A 199 -13.71 29.85 -2.10
C ASP A 199 -13.00 31.19 -1.88
N LYS A 200 -12.87 31.61 -0.62
CA LYS A 200 -12.22 32.85 -0.23
C LYS A 200 -10.70 32.77 -0.12
N LYS A 201 -10.10 31.59 -0.31
CA LYS A 201 -8.67 31.33 -0.06
C LYS A 201 -8.23 31.70 1.36
N ASP A 202 -9.13 31.52 2.32
CA ASP A 202 -8.88 31.77 3.74
C ASP A 202 -8.09 30.60 4.34
N VAL A 203 -6.77 30.68 4.17
CA VAL A 203 -5.82 29.68 4.66
C VAL A 203 -5.86 29.55 6.18
N GLU A 204 -6.09 30.64 6.91
CA GLU A 204 -6.13 30.62 8.37
C GLU A 204 -7.29 29.77 8.88
N THR A 205 -8.49 29.97 8.31
CA THR A 205 -9.65 29.16 8.65
C THR A 205 -9.44 27.69 8.27
N ILE A 206 -8.83 27.38 7.13
CA ILE A 206 -8.52 25.99 6.73
C ILE A 206 -7.58 25.33 7.75
N LEU A 207 -6.56 26.06 8.23
CA LEU A 207 -5.64 25.56 9.25
C LEU A 207 -6.29 25.40 10.63
N ALA A 208 -7.23 26.27 10.98
CA ALA A 208 -8.04 26.14 12.20
C ALA A 208 -8.93 24.89 12.13
N ILE A 209 -9.60 24.67 10.99
CA ILE A 209 -10.42 23.47 10.73
C ILE A 209 -9.55 22.21 10.81
N ARG A 210 -8.36 22.20 10.20
CA ARG A 210 -7.41 21.07 10.29
C ARG A 210 -7.17 20.65 11.75
N ASN A 211 -6.94 21.62 12.63
CA ASN A 211 -6.61 21.37 14.03
C ASN A 211 -7.83 20.93 14.85
N ALA A 212 -9.02 21.43 14.52
CA ALA A 212 -10.25 21.13 15.23
C ALA A 212 -10.93 19.83 14.75
N ASN A 213 -11.01 19.63 13.43
CA ASN A 213 -11.68 18.50 12.80
C ASN A 213 -11.02 18.15 11.44
N PHE A 214 -9.98 17.32 11.49
CA PHE A 214 -9.28 16.84 10.29
C PHE A 214 -10.19 16.05 9.32
N ASP A 215 -11.24 15.39 9.81
CA ASP A 215 -12.11 14.55 8.98
C ASP A 215 -12.84 15.37 7.90
N LEU A 216 -13.10 16.67 8.14
CA LEU A 216 -13.66 17.59 7.15
C LEU A 216 -12.74 17.84 5.95
N LEU A 217 -11.43 17.70 6.14
CA LEU A 217 -10.45 17.83 5.05
C LEU A 217 -10.39 16.59 4.15
N LEU A 218 -11.00 15.49 4.57
CA LEU A 218 -10.97 14.21 3.87
C LEU A 218 -12.22 13.94 3.05
N ASP A 219 -13.37 14.46 3.48
CA ASP A 219 -14.65 14.02 2.92
C ASP A 219 -15.71 15.10 3.12
N LEU A 220 -16.21 15.66 2.01
CA LEU A 220 -17.26 16.69 2.06
C LEU A 220 -18.62 16.10 2.48
N SER A 221 -18.80 14.77 2.46
CA SER A 221 -20.04 14.09 2.87
C SER A 221 -20.23 13.98 4.39
N GLN A 222 -19.18 14.17 5.20
CA GLN A 222 -19.24 13.96 6.65
C GLN A 222 -19.61 15.21 7.47
N GLY A 223 -19.97 16.31 6.80
CA GLY A 223 -20.52 17.49 7.47
C GLY A 223 -21.96 17.26 7.92
N GLY A 224 -22.13 16.71 9.12
CA GLY A 224 -23.26 16.98 10.00
C GLY A 224 -24.66 17.03 9.37
N SER A 225 -25.13 15.96 8.72
CA SER A 225 -26.57 15.75 8.58
C SER A 225 -26.90 14.32 8.16
N LYS A 226 -27.73 13.62 8.94
CA LYS A 226 -28.47 12.40 8.50
C LYS A 226 -29.52 12.72 7.42
N THR A 227 -29.46 13.90 6.82
CA THR A 227 -30.41 14.41 5.85
C THR A 227 -29.65 15.09 4.72
N LYS A 228 -29.63 14.41 3.57
CA LYS A 228 -29.27 14.90 2.23
C LYS A 228 -27.83 15.43 2.10
N THR A 229 -27.05 14.75 1.25
CA THR A 229 -25.90 15.32 0.56
C THR A 229 -26.23 16.75 0.12
N SER A 230 -25.38 17.72 0.47
CA SER A 230 -25.57 19.10 0.04
C SER A 230 -25.68 19.13 -1.49
N ALA A 231 -26.55 19.99 -2.05
CA ALA A 231 -26.76 20.05 -3.50
C ALA A 231 -25.44 20.27 -4.28
N ALA A 232 -24.46 20.94 -3.65
CA ALA A 232 -23.11 21.09 -4.17
C ALA A 232 -22.30 19.78 -4.22
N ALA A 233 -22.40 18.91 -3.21
CA ALA A 233 -21.78 17.58 -3.23
C ALA A 233 -22.52 16.57 -4.14
N ALA A 234 -23.80 16.82 -4.43
CA ALA A 234 -24.58 15.98 -5.34
C ALA A 234 -24.41 16.36 -6.83
N GLN A 235 -24.09 17.63 -7.14
CA GLN A 235 -23.86 18.13 -8.50
C GLN A 235 -22.43 17.98 -8.99
N ALA A 236 -21.48 17.82 -8.07
CA ALA A 236 -20.07 17.83 -8.39
C ALA A 236 -19.62 16.35 -8.52
N GLY A 237 -19.26 15.91 -9.73
CA GLY A 237 -18.85 14.52 -9.99
C GLY A 237 -17.71 14.08 -9.06
N GLY A 238 -17.73 12.82 -8.60
CA GLY A 238 -16.92 12.22 -7.52
C GLY A 238 -15.51 12.77 -7.19
N SER A 239 -14.71 13.25 -8.16
CA SER A 239 -13.44 13.93 -7.85
C SER A 239 -13.61 15.22 -7.03
N THR A 240 -14.73 15.93 -7.15
CA THR A 240 -15.05 17.16 -6.40
C THR A 240 -15.72 16.91 -5.04
N ASN A 241 -15.96 15.65 -4.66
CA ASN A 241 -16.48 15.28 -3.34
C ASN A 241 -15.42 15.36 -2.22
N THR A 242 -14.20 15.73 -2.60
CA THR A 242 -13.07 15.92 -1.70
C THR A 242 -12.73 17.42 -1.66
N PRO A 243 -12.34 17.99 -0.51
CA PRO A 243 -11.96 19.40 -0.44
C PRO A 243 -10.79 19.75 -1.37
N LEU A 244 -9.84 18.82 -1.52
CA LEU A 244 -8.71 18.96 -2.45
C LEU A 244 -9.18 18.96 -3.91
N GLY A 245 -10.04 18.03 -4.29
CA GLY A 245 -10.58 17.99 -5.63
C GLY A 245 -11.50 19.16 -5.96
N TYR A 246 -12.24 19.68 -4.97
CA TYR A 246 -12.99 20.93 -5.11
C TYR A 246 -12.04 22.10 -5.38
N ALA A 247 -10.96 22.25 -4.61
CA ALA A 247 -9.97 23.30 -4.86
C ALA A 247 -9.34 23.20 -6.27
N ILE A 248 -9.06 21.97 -6.75
CA ILE A 248 -8.58 21.74 -8.12
C ILE A 248 -9.63 22.16 -9.16
N SER A 249 -10.91 21.93 -8.91
CA SER A 249 -12.01 22.28 -9.84
C SER A 249 -12.17 23.79 -10.06
N LEU A 250 -11.79 24.60 -9.07
CA LEU A 250 -11.81 26.06 -9.17
C LEU A 250 -10.68 26.61 -10.06
N GLY A 251 -9.74 25.76 -10.46
CA GLY A 251 -8.69 26.08 -11.41
C GLY A 251 -7.37 26.53 -10.77
N LYS A 252 -6.41 26.90 -11.62
CA LYS A 252 -5.02 27.25 -11.24
C LYS A 252 -4.92 28.36 -10.19
N GLY A 253 -5.91 29.23 -10.08
CA GLY A 253 -5.96 30.28 -9.06
C GLY A 253 -6.03 29.76 -7.61
N TRP A 254 -6.41 28.49 -7.41
CA TRP A 254 -6.54 27.84 -6.10
C TRP A 254 -5.41 26.85 -5.81
N GLU A 255 -4.31 26.91 -6.57
CA GLU A 255 -3.12 26.09 -6.34
C GLU A 255 -2.56 26.28 -4.93
N SER A 256 -2.54 27.51 -4.40
CA SER A 256 -2.10 27.79 -3.02
C SER A 256 -2.95 27.07 -1.98
N VAL A 257 -4.27 27.01 -2.18
CA VAL A 257 -5.18 26.25 -1.30
C VAL A 257 -4.89 24.75 -1.42
N SER A 258 -4.66 24.26 -2.63
CA SER A 258 -4.29 22.85 -2.87
C SER A 258 -2.97 22.48 -2.18
N ILE A 259 -1.99 23.39 -2.13
CA ILE A 259 -0.74 23.24 -1.35
C ILE A 259 -1.04 23.12 0.14
N VAL A 260 -1.92 23.96 0.69
CA VAL A 260 -2.27 23.89 2.12
C VAL A 260 -2.98 22.59 2.44
N LEU A 261 -3.92 22.15 1.60
CA LEU A 261 -4.66 20.90 1.78
C LEU A 261 -3.72 19.69 1.72
N VAL A 262 -2.87 19.56 0.69
CA VAL A 262 -1.89 18.46 0.62
C VAL A 262 -0.89 18.53 1.77
N GLY A 263 -0.49 19.73 2.20
CA GLY A 263 0.37 19.93 3.37
C GLY A 263 -0.28 19.45 4.67
N ALA A 264 -1.59 19.65 4.83
CA ALA A 264 -2.34 19.10 5.96
C ALA A 264 -2.38 17.57 5.93
N LEU A 265 -2.60 16.96 4.75
CA LEU A 265 -2.56 15.49 4.58
C LEU A 265 -1.16 14.95 4.90
N SER A 266 -0.11 15.60 4.38
CA SER A 266 1.28 15.24 4.64
C SER A 266 1.61 15.32 6.13
N LYS A 267 1.19 16.39 6.82
CA LYS A 267 1.41 16.54 8.26
C LYS A 267 0.73 15.42 9.05
N PHE A 268 -0.50 15.05 8.70
CA PHE A 268 -1.19 13.92 9.32
C PHE A 268 -0.40 12.61 9.15
N VAL A 269 0.03 12.30 7.93
CA VAL A 269 0.82 11.09 7.62
C VAL A 269 2.14 11.06 8.40
N ASN A 270 2.88 12.18 8.47
CA ASN A 270 4.16 12.26 9.17
C ASN A 270 4.05 12.23 10.71
N GLN A 271 2.86 12.41 11.27
CA GLN A 271 2.64 12.39 12.72
C GLN A 271 2.17 11.02 13.23
N LEU A 272 1.94 10.08 12.31
CA LEU A 272 1.62 8.71 12.70
C LEU A 272 2.86 8.06 13.30
N PRO A 273 2.70 7.22 14.33
CA PRO A 273 3.81 6.43 14.86
C PRO A 273 4.39 5.55 13.74
N ASP A 274 5.71 5.36 13.74
CA ASP A 274 6.42 4.52 12.77
C ASP A 274 7.22 3.43 13.49
N ASP A 275 7.43 2.28 12.84
CA ASP A 275 8.17 1.14 13.40
C ASP A 275 9.63 1.51 13.74
N GLU A 276 10.21 2.52 13.07
CA GLU A 276 11.56 3.04 13.35
C GLU A 276 11.67 3.75 14.71
N ASP A 277 10.59 4.34 15.22
CA ASP A 277 10.58 4.93 16.56
C ASP A 277 10.85 3.85 17.63
N GLU A 278 10.51 2.59 17.34
CA GLU A 278 10.81 1.45 18.21
C GLU A 278 12.31 1.07 18.14
N TYR A 279 12.97 1.22 16.98
CA TYR A 279 14.41 0.97 16.80
C TYR A 279 15.30 2.06 17.42
N GLU A 280 14.94 3.34 17.31
CA GLU A 280 15.68 4.43 17.96
C GLU A 280 15.58 4.32 19.50
N ASN A 281 14.39 4.00 20.03
CA ASN A 281 14.20 3.80 21.47
C ASN A 281 14.89 2.53 22.01
N ALA A 282 15.02 1.48 21.19
CA ALA A 282 15.81 0.29 21.53
C ALA A 282 17.33 0.57 21.50
N SER A 283 17.77 1.52 20.68
CA SER A 283 19.18 1.94 20.57
C SER A 283 19.62 2.90 21.70
N GLY A 284 18.68 3.33 22.55
CA GLY A 284 18.93 4.20 23.70
C GLY A 284 19.74 3.57 24.85
N SER A 285 20.11 2.29 24.77
CA SER A 285 21.09 1.69 25.68
C SER A 285 22.46 1.61 24.99
N GLY A 286 23.24 2.68 25.10
CA GLY A 286 24.64 2.77 24.63
C GLY A 286 25.61 1.88 25.39
N ALA A 287 25.34 0.58 25.47
CA ALA A 287 26.20 -0.42 26.07
C ALA A 287 26.61 -1.46 25.03
N ILE A 288 27.90 -1.45 24.69
CA ILE A 288 28.54 -2.52 23.93
C ILE A 288 28.36 -3.84 24.71
N GLY A 289 27.78 -4.83 24.05
CA GLY A 289 27.54 -6.15 24.62
C GLY A 289 26.16 -6.37 25.24
N ALA A 290 25.20 -5.44 25.07
CA ALA A 290 23.80 -5.82 25.24
C ALA A 290 23.49 -6.92 24.22
N GLN A 291 23.29 -8.15 24.72
CA GLN A 291 22.73 -9.23 23.92
C GLN A 291 21.56 -8.65 23.13
N VAL A 292 21.59 -8.83 21.80
CA VAL A 292 20.38 -8.71 20.98
C VAL A 292 19.41 -9.72 21.56
N THR A 293 18.65 -9.31 22.57
CA THR A 293 17.54 -10.04 23.13
C THR A 293 16.60 -10.18 21.97
N LYS A 294 16.61 -11.39 21.39
CA LYS A 294 15.74 -11.88 20.31
C LYS A 294 14.76 -10.79 19.89
N VAL A 295 15.04 -10.10 18.78
CA VAL A 295 14.10 -9.18 18.13
C VAL A 295 12.76 -9.90 18.13
N LYS A 296 11.88 -9.54 19.07
CA LYS A 296 10.48 -9.94 19.01
C LYS A 296 10.07 -9.44 17.64
N LYS A 297 9.58 -10.34 16.77
CA LYS A 297 9.00 -9.96 15.48
C LYS A 297 8.30 -8.61 15.67
N PRO A 298 8.61 -7.57 14.88
CA PRO A 298 8.00 -6.26 15.07
C PRO A 298 6.50 -6.52 15.20
N LYS A 299 5.93 -6.21 16.36
CA LYS A 299 4.49 -6.27 16.51
C LYS A 299 4.02 -5.25 15.49
N LYS A 300 3.46 -5.70 14.36
CA LYS A 300 2.88 -4.81 13.33
C LYS A 300 2.20 -3.68 14.07
N LEU A 301 2.68 -2.45 13.89
CA LEU A 301 2.10 -1.30 14.53
C LEU A 301 0.64 -1.21 14.09
N GLN A 302 -0.25 -1.73 14.93
CA GLN A 302 -1.68 -1.74 14.67
C GLN A 302 -2.21 -0.36 15.03
N LEU A 303 -2.27 0.49 14.02
CA LEU A 303 -2.94 1.77 14.14
C LEU A 303 -4.43 1.56 14.48
N ASP A 304 -4.98 2.46 15.30
CA ASP A 304 -6.42 2.49 15.63
C ASP A 304 -7.26 2.43 14.34
N PRO A 305 -8.33 1.61 14.27
CA PRO A 305 -9.26 1.54 13.14
C PRO A 305 -9.68 2.90 12.57
N ARG A 306 -9.89 3.93 13.41
CA ARG A 306 -10.23 5.28 12.95
C ARG A 306 -9.10 5.91 12.15
N THR A 307 -7.86 5.77 12.61
CA THR A 307 -6.65 6.27 11.93
C THR A 307 -6.42 5.54 10.62
N MET A 308 -6.64 4.22 10.60
CA MET A 308 -6.60 3.43 9.36
C MET A 308 -7.66 3.87 8.35
N ALA A 309 -8.89 4.16 8.80
CA ALA A 309 -9.94 4.69 7.93
C ALA A 309 -9.56 6.06 7.35
N ARG A 310 -8.98 6.94 8.16
CA ARG A 310 -8.44 8.25 7.70
C ARG A 310 -7.33 8.07 6.66
N LEU A 311 -6.37 7.19 6.91
CA LEU A 311 -5.30 6.88 5.96
C LEU A 311 -5.83 6.40 4.62
N ARG A 312 -6.84 5.52 4.62
CA ARG A 312 -7.48 5.09 3.37
C ARG A 312 -8.13 6.27 2.64
N LYS A 313 -8.88 7.13 3.34
CA LYS A 313 -9.44 8.36 2.73
C LYS A 313 -8.35 9.26 2.16
N VAL A 314 -7.24 9.46 2.87
CA VAL A 314 -6.09 10.23 2.36
C VAL A 314 -5.59 9.64 1.05
N ARG A 315 -5.39 8.32 0.98
CA ARG A 315 -4.93 7.63 -0.25
C ARG A 315 -5.89 7.81 -1.41
N VAL A 316 -7.20 7.62 -1.18
CA VAL A 316 -8.21 7.80 -2.24
C VAL A 316 -8.28 9.25 -2.71
N ASN A 317 -8.27 10.21 -1.78
CA ASN A 317 -8.25 11.64 -2.12
C ASN A 317 -7.06 12.02 -2.98
N LEU A 318 -5.87 11.50 -2.68
CA LEU A 318 -4.66 11.77 -3.46
C LEU A 318 -4.72 11.15 -4.86
N LYS A 319 -5.23 9.92 -5.00
CA LYS A 319 -5.45 9.27 -6.30
C LYS A 319 -6.43 10.08 -7.16
N LEU A 320 -7.57 10.48 -6.60
CA LEU A 320 -8.56 11.33 -7.28
C LEU A 320 -8.01 12.71 -7.64
N ALA A 321 -7.22 13.32 -6.74
CA ALA A 321 -6.57 14.59 -7.01
C ALA A 321 -5.59 14.49 -8.17
N ILE A 322 -4.79 13.41 -8.25
CA ILE A 322 -3.89 13.16 -9.38
C ILE A 322 -4.68 13.10 -10.69
N ASP A 323 -5.72 12.27 -10.76
CA ASP A 323 -6.51 12.10 -11.98
C ASP A 323 -7.22 13.40 -12.39
N HIS A 324 -7.78 14.13 -11.42
CA HIS A 324 -8.46 15.39 -11.68
C HIS A 324 -7.49 16.50 -12.12
N SER A 325 -6.33 16.61 -11.47
CA SER A 325 -5.25 17.52 -11.88
C SER A 325 -4.76 17.25 -13.29
N ILE A 326 -4.71 15.97 -13.70
CA ILE A 326 -4.34 15.57 -15.06
C ILE A 326 -5.39 16.00 -16.09
N PHE A 327 -6.68 15.91 -15.73
CA PHE A 327 -7.79 16.34 -16.57
C PHE A 327 -7.83 17.87 -16.74
N GLN A 328 -7.49 18.61 -15.68
CA GLN A 328 -7.47 20.08 -15.66
C GLN A 328 -6.12 20.69 -16.11
N ASP A 329 -5.17 19.87 -16.57
CA ASP A 329 -3.79 20.28 -16.90
C ASP A 329 -3.10 21.11 -15.79
N GLN A 330 -3.32 20.73 -14.53
CA GLN A 330 -2.71 21.29 -13.32
C GLN A 330 -1.63 20.33 -12.78
N THR A 331 -0.45 20.31 -13.41
CA THR A 331 0.55 19.26 -13.18
C THR A 331 1.61 19.57 -12.11
N SER A 332 1.61 20.77 -11.55
CA SER A 332 2.66 21.27 -10.64
C SER A 332 2.75 20.49 -9.33
N LEU A 333 1.61 20.07 -8.77
CA LEU A 333 1.53 19.38 -7.47
C LEU A 333 1.51 17.85 -7.57
N LEU A 334 1.55 17.28 -8.77
CA LEU A 334 1.45 15.83 -8.97
C LEU A 334 2.57 15.05 -8.25
N ALA A 335 3.80 15.57 -8.25
CA ALA A 335 4.92 14.96 -7.52
C ALA A 335 4.68 14.99 -6.00
N SER A 336 4.12 16.09 -5.48
CA SER A 336 3.77 16.20 -4.06
C SER A 336 2.63 15.25 -3.67
N TYR A 337 1.62 15.07 -4.53
CA TYR A 337 0.55 14.10 -4.29
C TYR A 337 1.09 12.67 -4.24
N LEU A 338 1.96 12.30 -5.19
CA LEU A 338 2.64 11.01 -5.18
C LEU A 338 3.49 10.80 -3.93
N GLN A 339 4.25 11.81 -3.52
CA GLN A 339 5.09 11.73 -2.33
C GLN A 339 4.26 11.44 -1.08
N VAL A 340 3.15 12.17 -0.85
CA VAL A 340 2.28 11.92 0.30
C VAL A 340 1.59 10.56 0.19
N LEU A 341 1.20 10.15 -1.01
CA LEU A 341 0.58 8.84 -1.26
C LEU A 341 1.51 7.71 -0.87
N VAL A 342 2.77 7.74 -1.31
CA VAL A 342 3.78 6.73 -0.97
C VAL A 342 4.08 6.75 0.53
N MET A 343 4.25 7.93 1.12
CA MET A 343 4.50 8.06 2.56
C MET A 343 3.33 7.53 3.40
N SER A 344 2.10 7.59 2.88
CA SER A 344 0.92 7.10 3.60
C SER A 344 0.87 5.59 3.76
N GLU A 345 1.69 4.82 3.03
CA GLU A 345 1.87 3.37 3.23
C GLU A 345 2.75 3.05 4.44
N GLY A 346 3.59 3.98 4.86
CA GLY A 346 4.50 3.81 6.00
C GLY A 346 5.67 2.86 5.75
N SER A 347 6.39 2.54 6.83
CA SER A 347 7.54 1.62 6.82
C SER A 347 7.26 0.20 6.35
N PRO A 348 6.06 -0.42 6.54
CA PRO A 348 5.86 -1.80 6.09
C PRO A 348 6.02 -1.96 4.58
N PHE A 349 5.54 -0.97 3.80
CA PHE A 349 5.76 -0.93 2.36
C PHE A 349 7.26 -0.82 2.03
N LEU A 350 7.98 0.11 2.66
CA LEU A 350 9.40 0.33 2.36
C LEU A 350 10.24 -0.89 2.72
N HIS A 351 10.01 -1.52 3.87
CA HIS A 351 10.70 -2.75 4.24
C HIS A 351 10.46 -3.86 3.21
N SER A 352 9.21 -4.11 2.82
CA SER A 352 8.88 -5.11 1.81
C SER A 352 9.51 -4.79 0.46
N ALA A 353 9.48 -3.53 0.02
CA ALA A 353 10.07 -3.11 -1.24
C ALA A 353 11.61 -3.23 -1.24
N ILE A 354 12.26 -2.88 -0.11
CA ILE A 354 13.70 -3.03 0.09
C ILE A 354 14.09 -4.51 0.07
N GLU A 355 13.34 -5.37 0.76
CA GLU A 355 13.62 -6.81 0.81
C GLU A 355 13.47 -7.46 -0.58
N ASP A 356 12.39 -7.13 -1.31
CA ASP A 356 12.15 -7.60 -2.68
C ASP A 356 13.28 -7.23 -3.65
N VAL A 357 13.73 -5.97 -3.61
CA VAL A 357 14.80 -5.47 -4.49
C VAL A 357 16.15 -6.04 -4.05
N ALA A 358 16.39 -6.18 -2.75
CA ALA A 358 17.59 -6.81 -2.20
C ALA A 358 17.69 -8.29 -2.61
N HIS A 359 16.58 -9.02 -2.64
CA HIS A 359 16.55 -10.38 -3.18
C HIS A 359 16.93 -10.44 -4.67
N CYS A 360 16.45 -9.50 -5.48
CA CYS A 360 16.83 -9.41 -6.90
C CYS A 360 18.33 -9.10 -7.06
N LEU A 361 18.88 -8.18 -6.25
CA LEU A 361 20.31 -7.86 -6.22
C LEU A 361 21.16 -9.07 -5.81
N ALA A 362 20.81 -9.72 -4.70
CA ALA A 362 21.53 -10.89 -4.20
C ALA A 362 21.48 -12.05 -5.20
N ALA A 363 20.32 -12.29 -5.82
CA ALA A 363 20.17 -13.30 -6.87
C ALA A 363 21.09 -12.98 -8.06
N ARG A 364 21.06 -11.75 -8.59
CA ARG A 364 21.89 -11.32 -9.74
C ARG A 364 23.40 -11.51 -9.51
N TYR A 365 23.88 -11.30 -8.28
CA TYR A 365 25.30 -11.44 -7.94
C TYR A 365 25.66 -12.78 -7.29
N SER A 366 24.74 -13.75 -7.27
CA SER A 366 25.00 -15.11 -6.85
C SER A 366 25.73 -15.91 -7.95
N ALA A 367 26.47 -16.95 -7.56
CA ALA A 367 27.19 -17.81 -8.49
C ALA A 367 26.27 -18.52 -9.52
N ALA A 368 24.99 -18.70 -9.18
CA ALA A 368 24.00 -19.38 -10.03
C ALA A 368 23.40 -18.47 -11.12
N ALA A 369 23.43 -17.15 -10.97
CA ALA A 369 22.76 -16.21 -11.88
C ALA A 369 23.57 -15.82 -13.13
N LEU A 370 24.84 -16.23 -13.21
CA LEU A 370 25.70 -16.02 -14.39
C LEU A 370 25.21 -16.77 -15.65
N ALA A 371 24.24 -17.68 -15.52
CA ALA A 371 23.71 -18.49 -16.63
C ALA A 371 22.38 -17.96 -17.24
N ASP A 372 21.54 -17.27 -16.48
CA ASP A 372 20.16 -16.91 -16.91
C ASP A 372 19.80 -15.43 -16.67
N GLY A 373 20.79 -14.57 -16.42
CA GLY A 373 20.63 -13.11 -16.32
C GLY A 373 19.99 -12.58 -15.03
N GLY A 374 19.38 -13.44 -14.22
CA GLY A 374 18.76 -13.10 -12.93
C GLY A 374 17.58 -12.12 -13.04
N ALA A 375 16.81 -11.98 -11.95
CA ALA A 375 15.76 -10.95 -11.89
C ALA A 375 16.38 -9.55 -11.94
N ASP A 376 15.80 -8.63 -12.72
CA ASP A 376 16.33 -7.28 -12.85
C ASP A 376 15.94 -6.39 -11.65
N PRO A 377 16.88 -6.03 -10.74
CA PRO A 377 16.61 -5.17 -9.60
C PRO A 377 16.13 -3.77 -10.02
N VAL A 378 16.60 -3.25 -11.16
CA VAL A 378 16.23 -1.91 -11.64
C VAL A 378 14.77 -1.89 -12.07
N ALA A 379 14.34 -2.86 -12.90
CA ALA A 379 12.93 -3.04 -13.22
C ALA A 379 12.06 -3.35 -11.99
N ARG A 380 12.56 -4.15 -11.04
CA ARG A 380 11.82 -4.45 -9.79
C ARG A 380 11.60 -3.20 -8.95
N ALA A 381 12.64 -2.39 -8.72
CA ALA A 381 12.54 -1.13 -8.00
C ALA A 381 11.57 -0.18 -8.70
N ARG A 382 11.60 -0.11 -10.04
CA ARG A 382 10.63 0.67 -10.81
C ARG A 382 9.20 0.18 -10.57
N SER A 383 8.96 -1.12 -10.58
CA SER A 383 7.63 -1.70 -10.35
C SER A 383 7.06 -1.30 -8.98
N GLN A 384 7.90 -1.29 -7.93
CA GLN A 384 7.50 -0.91 -6.57
C GLN A 384 7.06 0.56 -6.47
N VAL A 385 7.64 1.46 -7.27
CA VAL A 385 7.23 2.88 -7.31
C VAL A 385 6.01 3.06 -8.22
N MET A 386 5.98 2.37 -9.37
CA MET A 386 4.95 2.55 -10.40
C MET A 386 3.56 2.03 -10.00
N GLN A 387 3.42 1.31 -8.89
CA GLN A 387 2.11 0.92 -8.34
C GLN A 387 1.31 2.10 -7.77
N PHE A 388 1.99 3.20 -7.41
CA PHE A 388 1.35 4.42 -6.90
C PHE A 388 0.95 5.41 -7.99
N VAL A 389 1.45 5.17 -9.21
CA VAL A 389 1.12 5.98 -10.38
C VAL A 389 -0.22 5.50 -10.94
N THR A 390 -1.24 6.37 -10.89
CA THR A 390 -2.56 6.07 -11.48
C THR A 390 -2.44 5.79 -12.97
N ASP A 391 -3.40 5.07 -13.55
CA ASP A 391 -3.36 4.76 -14.98
C ASP A 391 -3.41 6.01 -15.84
N SER A 392 -4.20 7.03 -15.44
CA SER A 392 -4.21 8.34 -16.10
C SER A 392 -2.83 8.99 -16.09
N LEU A 393 -2.09 8.89 -14.97
CA LEU A 393 -0.76 9.45 -14.85
C LEU A 393 0.27 8.65 -15.64
N ARG A 394 0.13 7.32 -15.71
CA ARG A 394 1.06 6.40 -16.40
C ARG A 394 1.36 6.82 -17.84
N HIS A 395 0.35 7.32 -18.56
CA HIS A 395 0.49 7.80 -19.94
C HIS A 395 1.07 9.22 -20.06
N LYS A 396 1.11 9.99 -18.97
CA LYS A 396 1.68 11.34 -18.89
C LYS A 396 2.95 11.42 -18.02
N THR A 397 3.40 10.34 -17.39
CA THR A 397 4.57 10.32 -16.48
C THR A 397 5.81 10.92 -17.13
N ASP A 398 6.07 10.60 -18.40
CA ASP A 398 7.23 11.13 -19.13
C ASP A 398 7.06 12.58 -19.61
N LYS A 399 5.84 13.11 -19.59
CA LYS A 399 5.51 14.48 -20.00
C LYS A 399 5.60 15.47 -18.84
N VAL A 400 5.44 15.01 -17.59
CA VAL A 400 5.52 15.85 -16.40
C VAL A 400 6.90 15.68 -15.76
N ALA A 401 7.81 16.63 -16.03
CA ALA A 401 9.20 16.56 -15.59
C ALA A 401 9.37 16.29 -14.08
N ALA A 402 8.55 16.94 -13.24
CA ALA A 402 8.59 16.76 -11.78
C ALA A 402 8.19 15.33 -11.34
N VAL A 403 7.18 14.73 -11.98
CA VAL A 403 6.76 13.34 -11.70
C VAL A 403 7.84 12.38 -12.17
N LYS A 404 8.37 12.60 -13.37
CA LYS A 404 9.46 11.79 -13.91
C LYS A 404 10.68 11.80 -12.97
N ASP A 405 11.06 12.98 -12.47
CA ASP A 405 12.19 13.13 -11.56
C ASP A 405 11.93 12.47 -10.20
N TYR A 406 10.72 12.62 -9.64
CA TYR A 406 10.30 11.93 -8.42
C TYR A 406 10.41 10.41 -8.56
N VAL A 407 9.87 9.83 -9.65
CA VAL A 407 9.93 8.38 -9.89
C VAL A 407 11.38 7.91 -10.01
N ALA A 408 12.23 8.65 -10.72
CA ALA A 408 13.66 8.33 -10.84
C ALA A 408 14.39 8.40 -9.49
N ASN A 409 14.04 9.37 -8.65
CA ASN A 409 14.60 9.51 -7.30
C ASN A 409 14.18 8.33 -6.41
N ALA A 410 12.89 8.06 -6.32
CA ALA A 410 12.34 6.95 -5.53
C ALA A 410 12.91 5.59 -5.96
N GLN A 411 13.04 5.37 -7.27
CA GLN A 411 13.65 4.15 -7.82
C GLN A 411 15.14 4.03 -7.44
N SER A 412 15.90 5.13 -7.52
CA SER A 412 17.30 5.15 -7.12
C SER A 412 17.47 4.87 -5.63
N ASP A 413 16.62 5.49 -4.80
CA ASP A 413 16.67 5.32 -3.35
C ASP A 413 16.37 3.87 -2.94
N LEU A 414 15.37 3.22 -3.54
CA LEU A 414 15.10 1.79 -3.30
C LEU A 414 16.33 0.93 -3.62
N LEU A 415 17.02 1.19 -4.74
CA LEU A 415 18.22 0.43 -5.12
C LEU A 415 19.34 0.62 -4.09
N LEU A 416 19.59 1.85 -3.64
CA LEU A 416 20.64 2.15 -2.67
C LEU A 416 20.33 1.59 -1.28
N MET A 417 19.09 1.72 -0.81
CA MET A 417 18.66 1.16 0.47
C MET A 417 18.70 -0.37 0.47
N SER A 418 18.34 -1.00 -0.65
CA SER A 418 18.44 -2.45 -0.84
C SER A 418 19.87 -2.95 -0.95
N LEU A 419 20.74 -2.21 -1.62
CA LEU A 419 22.16 -2.56 -1.67
C LEU A 419 22.80 -2.42 -0.29
N TRP A 420 22.48 -1.36 0.45
CA TRP A 420 22.95 -1.15 1.82
C TRP A 420 22.49 -2.26 2.76
N SER A 421 21.22 -2.70 2.68
CA SER A 421 20.71 -3.79 3.54
C SER A 421 21.48 -5.11 3.38
N LEU A 422 22.10 -5.32 2.21
CA LEU A 422 22.93 -6.49 1.92
C LEU A 422 24.39 -6.36 2.39
N VAL A 423 24.94 -5.15 2.45
CA VAL A 423 26.38 -4.91 2.72
C VAL A 423 26.69 -4.31 4.08
N LYS A 424 25.68 -3.78 4.80
CA LYS A 424 25.85 -3.24 6.15
C LYS A 424 26.48 -4.27 7.10
N LEU A 425 27.19 -3.78 8.12
CA LEU A 425 27.88 -4.65 9.07
C LEU A 425 26.87 -5.49 9.88
N ARG A 426 27.15 -6.78 10.02
CA ARG A 426 26.41 -7.69 10.91
C ARG A 426 27.09 -7.77 12.27
N GLY A 427 26.38 -8.23 13.31
CA GLY A 427 26.88 -8.28 14.68
C GLY A 427 28.27 -8.92 14.83
N SER A 428 28.51 -10.07 14.17
CA SER A 428 29.82 -10.75 14.19
C SER A 428 30.94 -9.96 13.52
N GLN A 429 30.63 -9.09 12.56
CA GLN A 429 31.59 -8.23 11.88
C GLN A 429 31.85 -6.95 12.68
N MET A 430 30.86 -6.46 13.45
CA MET A 430 31.02 -5.29 14.31
C MET A 430 32.05 -5.53 15.42
N GLU A 431 32.03 -6.71 16.04
CA GLU A 431 33.02 -7.09 17.08
C GLU A 431 34.46 -7.14 16.52
N ALA A 432 34.62 -7.61 15.29
CA ALA A 432 35.91 -7.64 14.61
C ALA A 432 36.38 -6.23 14.23
N ALA A 433 35.45 -5.40 13.76
CA ALA A 433 35.68 -4.03 13.34
C ALA A 433 35.96 -3.06 14.51
N GLN A 434 35.48 -3.37 15.71
CA GLN A 434 35.67 -2.54 16.91
C GLN A 434 37.15 -2.33 17.28
N LYS A 435 38.03 -3.24 16.87
CA LYS A 435 39.48 -3.11 17.08
C LYS A 435 40.14 -2.10 16.13
N SER A 436 39.47 -1.73 15.04
CA SER A 436 40.02 -0.88 13.97
C SER A 436 39.52 0.56 14.00
N VAL A 437 38.41 0.83 14.70
CA VAL A 437 37.74 2.14 14.74
C VAL A 437 37.68 2.66 16.17
N GLY A 438 38.10 3.92 16.37
CA GLY A 438 38.07 4.57 17.68
C GLY A 438 36.72 5.19 18.07
N SER A 439 35.77 5.27 17.13
CA SER A 439 34.43 5.85 17.33
C SER A 439 33.34 4.78 17.34
N GLU A 440 32.79 4.49 18.52
CA GLU A 440 31.69 3.51 18.69
C GLU A 440 30.43 3.91 17.92
N ASN A 441 30.14 5.22 17.84
CA ASN A 441 28.98 5.75 17.13
C ASN A 441 29.05 5.47 15.61
N GLU A 442 30.24 5.51 15.03
CA GLU A 442 30.43 5.23 13.59
C GLU A 442 30.19 3.74 13.29
N LEU A 443 30.68 2.84 14.15
CA LEU A 443 30.44 1.40 14.03
C LEU A 443 28.94 1.06 14.11
N VAL A 444 28.22 1.67 15.05
CA VAL A 444 26.77 1.47 15.20
C VAL A 444 26.03 1.95 13.95
N ASP A 445 26.40 3.11 13.39
CA ASP A 445 25.78 3.64 12.16
C ASP A 445 25.97 2.70 10.96
N LEU A 446 27.11 2.03 10.85
CA LEU A 446 27.41 1.05 9.80
C LEU A 446 26.61 -0.26 9.92
N GLY A 447 26.04 -0.57 11.09
CA GLY A 447 25.14 -1.70 11.30
C GLY A 447 23.65 -1.36 11.05
N ASN A 448 23.32 -0.07 11.06
CA ASN A 448 21.95 0.41 10.96
C ASN A 448 21.46 0.48 9.50
N PRO A 449 20.15 0.25 9.23
CA PRO A 449 19.58 0.53 7.91
C PRO A 449 19.72 2.02 7.55
N LEU A 450 19.60 2.36 6.26
CA LEU A 450 19.48 3.77 5.87
C LEU A 450 18.14 4.30 6.36
N PRO A 451 18.08 5.52 6.92
CA PRO A 451 16.83 6.04 7.49
C PRO A 451 15.71 6.13 6.45
N MET A 452 14.58 5.46 6.71
CA MET A 452 13.46 5.40 5.76
C MET A 452 12.79 6.75 5.51
N TYR A 453 12.82 7.67 6.47
CA TYR A 453 12.28 9.02 6.31
C TYR A 453 13.05 9.89 5.29
N PHE A 454 14.20 9.44 4.79
CA PHE A 454 14.90 10.07 3.65
C PHE A 454 14.31 9.69 2.29
N PHE A 455 13.55 8.60 2.21
CA PHE A 455 13.10 8.01 0.98
C PHE A 455 12.37 9.00 0.06
N ALA A 456 12.81 9.09 -1.19
CA ALA A 456 12.19 9.85 -2.28
C ALA A 456 11.97 11.34 -2.00
N ARG A 457 12.70 11.95 -1.05
CA ARG A 457 12.59 13.37 -0.71
C ARG A 457 13.59 14.24 -1.46
N ASP A 458 14.87 13.92 -1.35
CA ASP A 458 15.99 14.66 -1.91
C ASP A 458 17.17 13.69 -2.19
N ASP A 459 18.41 14.13 -2.04
CA ASP A 459 19.61 13.31 -2.21
C ASP A 459 20.16 12.71 -0.91
N ARG A 460 19.45 12.81 0.22
CA ARG A 460 19.93 12.28 1.51
C ARG A 460 20.24 10.78 1.47
N VAL A 461 19.40 9.96 0.84
CA VAL A 461 19.67 8.51 0.71
C VAL A 461 21.01 8.28 -0.01
N ALA A 462 21.25 8.97 -1.12
CA ALA A 462 22.49 8.85 -1.88
C ALA A 462 23.71 9.35 -1.09
N SER A 463 23.60 10.51 -0.46
CA SER A 463 24.67 11.10 0.36
C SER A 463 25.05 10.19 1.54
N HIS A 464 24.06 9.68 2.28
CA HIS A 464 24.30 8.75 3.39
C HIS A 464 24.81 7.39 2.93
N PHE A 465 24.31 6.87 1.79
CA PHE A 465 24.85 5.64 1.21
C PHE A 465 26.34 5.79 0.88
N VAL A 466 26.74 6.86 0.20
CA VAL A 466 28.14 7.12 -0.17
C VAL A 466 29.02 7.26 1.08
N ALA A 467 28.58 8.03 2.07
CA ALA A 467 29.31 8.22 3.32
C ALA A 467 29.53 6.87 4.03
N ARG A 468 28.46 6.08 4.22
CA ARG A 468 28.54 4.79 4.90
C ARG A 468 29.34 3.74 4.14
N VAL A 469 29.29 3.70 2.81
CA VAL A 469 30.15 2.80 2.01
C VAL A 469 31.63 3.19 2.13
N THR A 470 31.93 4.49 2.14
CA THR A 470 33.31 4.99 2.32
C THR A 470 33.85 4.61 3.70
N SER A 471 33.06 4.82 4.76
CA SER A 471 33.41 4.37 6.11
C SER A 471 33.54 2.85 6.17
N LEU A 472 32.60 2.09 5.60
CA LEU A 472 32.66 0.62 5.56
C LEU A 472 33.98 0.13 4.96
N GLN A 473 34.42 0.71 3.84
CA GLN A 473 35.68 0.36 3.19
C GLN A 473 36.88 0.63 4.09
N HIS A 474 36.89 1.75 4.82
CA HIS A 474 37.94 2.09 5.78
C HIS A 474 37.98 1.08 6.94
N VAL A 475 36.82 0.68 7.47
CA VAL A 475 36.70 -0.28 8.58
C VAL A 475 37.09 -1.71 8.18
N THR A 476 36.70 -2.16 6.99
CA THR A 476 37.01 -3.53 6.54
C THR A 476 38.46 -3.70 6.05
N GLY A 477 39.18 -2.61 5.76
CA GLY A 477 40.56 -2.62 5.29
C GLY A 477 40.76 -3.48 4.03
N ASP A 478 41.92 -4.16 3.95
CA ASP A 478 42.31 -5.03 2.82
C ASP A 478 41.64 -6.42 2.83
N ALA A 479 40.72 -6.69 3.77
CA ALA A 479 39.99 -7.95 3.78
C ALA A 479 39.23 -8.09 2.46
N ALA A 480 39.38 -9.24 1.78
CA ALA A 480 38.81 -9.45 0.45
C ALA A 480 37.29 -9.18 0.45
N PRO A 481 36.82 -8.09 -0.19
CA PRO A 481 35.43 -7.71 -0.07
C PRO A 481 34.55 -8.70 -0.84
N THR A 482 33.37 -8.98 -0.29
CA THR A 482 32.36 -9.79 -0.98
C THR A 482 31.99 -9.15 -2.32
N SER A 483 31.45 -9.93 -3.25
CA SER A 483 31.02 -9.43 -4.56
C SER A 483 30.09 -8.21 -4.44
N LEU A 484 29.16 -8.25 -3.49
CA LEU A 484 28.21 -7.16 -3.22
C LEU A 484 28.87 -5.92 -2.62
N VAL A 485 29.86 -6.06 -1.73
CA VAL A 485 30.62 -4.91 -1.20
C VAL A 485 31.40 -4.22 -2.33
N LYS A 486 32.01 -4.97 -3.25
CA LYS A 486 32.66 -4.40 -4.45
C LYS A 486 31.68 -3.62 -5.33
N VAL A 487 30.45 -4.12 -5.46
CA VAL A 487 29.38 -3.42 -6.20
C VAL A 487 28.99 -2.13 -5.48
N ALA A 488 28.81 -2.16 -4.15
CA ALA A 488 28.49 -0.98 -3.36
C ALA A 488 29.58 0.11 -3.48
N ILE A 489 30.86 -0.26 -3.40
CA ILE A 489 31.99 0.65 -3.61
C ILE A 489 31.94 1.26 -5.01
N ARG A 490 31.77 0.45 -6.05
CA ARG A 490 31.66 0.94 -7.43
C ARG A 490 30.50 1.92 -7.61
N VAL A 491 29.34 1.62 -7.02
CA VAL A 491 28.18 2.52 -7.06
C VAL A 491 28.52 3.84 -6.36
N ALA A 492 29.12 3.79 -5.16
CA ALA A 492 29.50 4.99 -4.41
C ALA A 492 30.53 5.85 -5.18
N GLU A 493 31.56 5.25 -5.76
CA GLU A 493 32.55 5.92 -6.61
C GLU A 493 31.89 6.57 -7.84
N ALA A 494 31.00 5.85 -8.52
CA ALA A 494 30.30 6.40 -9.68
C ALA A 494 29.38 7.58 -9.32
N LEU A 495 28.78 7.55 -8.12
CA LEU A 495 27.96 8.64 -7.60
C LEU A 495 28.78 9.87 -7.18
N THR A 496 30.05 9.73 -6.83
CA THR A 496 30.93 10.86 -6.47
C THR A 496 31.71 11.44 -7.65
N GLN A 497 31.70 10.77 -8.81
CA GLN A 497 32.37 11.27 -10.02
C GLN A 497 31.80 12.61 -10.51
N GLY A 498 32.65 13.62 -10.65
CA GLY A 498 32.28 14.94 -11.17
C GLY A 498 31.83 15.93 -10.09
N ALA A 499 32.13 17.21 -10.29
CA ALA A 499 31.96 18.26 -9.28
C ALA A 499 30.52 18.78 -9.12
N ARG A 500 29.61 18.45 -10.04
CA ARG A 500 28.21 18.94 -10.00
C ARG A 500 27.27 17.93 -9.36
N ARG A 501 26.20 18.43 -8.74
CA ARG A 501 25.06 17.63 -8.31
C ARG A 501 24.42 16.96 -9.53
N LYS A 502 24.12 15.67 -9.40
CA LYS A 502 23.46 14.85 -10.43
C LYS A 502 21.95 14.98 -10.28
N SER A 503 21.23 15.07 -11.39
CA SER A 503 19.77 14.95 -11.38
C SER A 503 19.34 13.54 -10.96
N SER A 504 18.07 13.35 -10.59
CA SER A 504 17.55 12.04 -10.19
C SER A 504 17.66 11.01 -11.33
N HIS A 505 17.49 11.45 -12.57
CA HIS A 505 17.67 10.62 -13.77
C HIS A 505 19.12 10.20 -13.99
N GLU A 506 20.06 11.14 -13.91
CA GLU A 506 21.49 10.84 -14.09
C GLU A 506 21.98 9.88 -13.01
N ARG A 507 21.54 10.09 -11.76
CA ARG A 507 21.82 9.19 -10.65
C ARG A 507 21.28 7.79 -10.92
N LEU A 508 20.04 7.65 -11.38
CA LEU A 508 19.48 6.35 -11.74
C LEU A 508 20.29 5.64 -12.83
N GLN A 509 20.66 6.37 -13.89
CA GLN A 509 21.48 5.81 -14.99
C GLN A 509 22.86 5.36 -14.50
N ILE A 510 23.49 6.14 -13.62
CA ILE A 510 24.79 5.80 -13.04
C ILE A 510 24.69 4.55 -12.17
N ILE A 511 23.64 4.45 -11.34
CA ILE A 511 23.41 3.27 -10.50
C ILE A 511 23.17 2.03 -11.39
N ASP A 512 22.30 2.13 -12.39
CA ASP A 512 22.02 1.03 -13.33
C ASP A 512 23.29 0.55 -14.06
N ALA A 513 24.09 1.48 -14.57
CA ALA A 513 25.37 1.17 -15.21
C ALA A 513 26.35 0.48 -14.24
N ALA A 514 26.41 0.90 -12.98
CA ALA A 514 27.29 0.31 -11.97
C ALA A 514 26.80 -1.08 -11.51
N LEU A 515 25.48 -1.31 -11.49
CA LEU A 515 24.82 -2.58 -11.17
C LEU A 515 24.87 -3.61 -12.32
N SER A 516 25.26 -3.18 -13.52
CA SER A 516 25.46 -4.11 -14.63
C SER A 516 26.72 -4.96 -14.38
N PRO A 517 26.66 -6.30 -14.49
CA PRO A 517 27.83 -7.14 -14.36
C PRO A 517 28.82 -6.80 -15.48
N THR A 518 30.05 -6.46 -15.10
CA THR A 518 31.13 -6.19 -16.07
C THR A 518 31.36 -7.45 -16.89
N LYS A 519 31.11 -7.40 -18.20
CA LYS A 519 31.54 -8.46 -19.12
C LYS A 519 33.05 -8.69 -18.90
N PRO A 520 33.51 -9.95 -18.76
CA PRO A 520 34.93 -10.21 -18.72
C PRO A 520 35.55 -9.65 -20.01
N ARG A 521 36.56 -8.79 -19.87
CA ARG A 521 37.41 -8.38 -20.99
C ARG A 521 37.96 -9.67 -21.61
N THR A 522 37.44 -10.05 -22.77
CA THR A 522 38.06 -11.04 -23.64
C THR A 522 39.45 -10.52 -23.97
N LYS A 523 40.47 -11.16 -23.40
CA LYS A 523 41.86 -10.95 -23.80
C LYS A 523 42.11 -11.55 -25.16
#